data_AF-A0A352A6L8-F1
#
_entry.id   AF-A0A352A6L8-F1
#
_cell.length_a   1.000
_cell.length_b   1.000
_cell.length_c   1.000
_cell.angle_alpha   90.00
_cell.angle_beta   90.00
_cell.angle_gamma   90.00
#
_symmetry.space_group_name_H-M   'P 1'
#
loop_
_entity.id
_entity.type
_entity.pdbx_description
1 polymer ?
#
loop_
_entity_poly.entity_id
_entity_poly.type
_entity_poly.pdbx_seq_one_letter_code
_entity_poly.pdbx_strand_id
1 'polypeptide(L)'
;MKNTVNVGISDMKIVSSPDTVATYALGSCVGICIIDKIRQVAGMVHIMLPQNPNPSDTKVLFKYADTGIAEMVRQLEKNGCLRMRMTAKIAGGAKMFEVSDDKNSTIGNIGERNVIAVKKVLQDMKIRLIAEDTGLNYGRTIFFDSSNGELLVKSFAKGNKVI
;
A
#
# COMPACT_ATOMS: atom_id res chain seq x y z
N MET A 1 22.98 -10.40 -4.70
CA MET A 1 22.39 -9.52 -5.73
C MET A 1 21.08 -8.98 -5.17
N LYS A 2 20.77 -7.72 -5.42
CA LYS A 2 19.52 -7.09 -4.98
C LYS A 2 18.41 -7.46 -5.96
N ASN A 3 17.36 -8.13 -5.48
CA ASN A 3 16.24 -8.54 -6.31
C ASN A 3 15.04 -7.59 -6.13
N THR A 4 14.19 -7.51 -7.15
CA THR A 4 12.90 -6.83 -7.07
C THR A 4 11.78 -7.85 -7.16
N VAL A 5 10.98 -7.94 -6.09
CA VAL A 5 9.82 -8.84 -6.00
C VAL A 5 8.56 -8.06 -6.37
N ASN A 6 7.82 -8.55 -7.37
CA ASN A 6 6.59 -7.92 -7.81
C ASN A 6 5.40 -8.30 -6.92
N VAL A 7 4.58 -7.31 -6.57
CA VAL A 7 3.31 -7.43 -5.87
C VAL A 7 2.19 -7.15 -6.86
N GLY A 8 1.43 -8.18 -7.20
CA GLY A 8 0.26 -8.07 -8.08
C GLY A 8 -0.93 -7.36 -7.42
N ILE A 9 -2.00 -7.19 -8.18
CA ILE A 9 -3.27 -6.66 -7.67
C ILE A 9 -3.89 -7.69 -6.71
N SER A 10 -4.36 -7.26 -5.54
CA SER A 10 -4.86 -8.16 -4.49
C SER A 10 -3.82 -9.22 -4.07
N ASP A 11 -2.57 -8.80 -3.94
CA ASP A 11 -1.45 -9.62 -3.50
C ASP A 11 -0.65 -8.88 -2.40
N MET A 12 0.17 -9.65 -1.69
CA MET A 12 1.07 -9.17 -0.66
C MET A 12 2.39 -9.95 -0.71
N LYS A 13 3.52 -9.24 -0.56
CA LYS A 13 4.84 -9.86 -0.45
C LYS A 13 5.63 -9.24 0.68
N ILE A 14 6.44 -10.08 1.32
CA ILE A 14 7.45 -9.69 2.31
C ILE A 14 8.83 -9.95 1.69
N VAL A 15 9.77 -9.05 1.92
CA VAL A 15 11.17 -9.18 1.55
C VAL A 15 12.07 -8.74 2.70
N SER A 16 13.31 -9.21 2.68
CA SER A 16 14.38 -8.77 3.60
C SER A 16 15.49 -8.09 2.82
N SER A 17 16.28 -7.26 3.50
CA SER A 17 17.45 -6.63 2.89
C SER A 17 18.37 -7.67 2.24
N PRO A 18 18.88 -7.39 1.02
CA PRO A 18 18.85 -6.10 0.32
C PRO A 18 17.70 -5.91 -0.69
N ASP A 19 16.66 -6.75 -0.66
CA ASP A 19 15.65 -6.82 -1.73
C ASP A 19 14.64 -5.65 -1.69
N THR A 20 13.93 -5.48 -2.81
CA THR A 20 12.92 -4.44 -3.02
C THR A 20 11.59 -5.09 -3.37
N VAL A 21 10.49 -4.55 -2.88
CA VAL A 21 9.14 -4.90 -3.36
C VAL A 21 8.61 -3.80 -4.27
N ALA A 22 7.95 -4.18 -5.35
CA ALA A 22 7.40 -3.25 -6.32
C ALA A 22 5.97 -3.58 -6.68
N THR A 23 5.16 -2.56 -6.94
CA THR A 23 3.85 -2.73 -7.58
C THR A 23 3.64 -1.66 -8.62
N TYR A 24 2.85 -2.01 -9.63
CA TYR A 24 2.71 -1.26 -10.86
C TYR A 24 1.26 -0.78 -11.03
N ALA A 25 1.09 0.32 -11.76
CA ALA A 25 -0.21 0.83 -12.19
C ALA A 25 -1.21 1.08 -11.04
N LEU A 26 -0.76 1.69 -9.95
CA LEU A 26 -1.62 2.20 -8.89
C LEU A 26 -2.45 3.39 -9.40
N GLY A 27 -3.66 3.10 -9.87
CA GLY A 27 -4.73 4.06 -10.12
C GLY A 27 -5.47 4.38 -8.82
N SER A 28 -6.74 4.01 -8.74
CA SER A 28 -7.55 4.15 -7.52
C SER A 28 -7.21 3.14 -6.41
N CYS A 29 -6.50 2.06 -6.74
CA CYS A 29 -5.88 1.15 -5.79
C CYS A 29 -4.80 1.85 -4.96
N VAL A 30 -4.46 1.29 -3.80
CA VAL A 30 -3.41 1.81 -2.92
C VAL A 30 -2.37 0.73 -2.65
N GLY A 31 -1.10 1.07 -2.83
CA GLY A 31 0.04 0.29 -2.39
C GLY A 31 0.44 0.72 -0.99
N ILE A 32 0.44 -0.20 -0.04
CA ILE A 32 0.78 0.03 1.36
C ILE A 32 2.07 -0.66 1.66
N CYS A 33 3.08 0.09 2.08
CA CYS A 33 4.41 -0.39 2.40
C CYS A 33 4.65 -0.27 3.91
N ILE A 34 5.08 -1.35 4.57
CA ILE A 34 5.44 -1.35 6.00
C ILE A 34 6.84 -1.92 6.17
N ILE A 35 7.65 -1.31 7.04
CA ILE A 35 9.02 -1.74 7.32
C ILE A 35 9.33 -1.70 8.82
N ASP A 36 10.05 -2.70 9.32
CA ASP A 36 10.86 -2.61 10.53
C ASP A 36 12.31 -2.37 10.10
N LYS A 37 12.79 -1.12 10.23
CA LYS A 37 14.12 -0.72 9.75
C LYS A 37 15.28 -1.40 10.49
N ILE A 38 15.06 -1.82 11.74
CA ILE A 38 16.09 -2.52 12.52
C ILE A 38 16.23 -3.96 12.04
N ARG A 39 15.11 -4.60 11.67
CA ARG A 39 15.14 -5.94 11.06
C ARG A 39 15.43 -5.93 9.57
N GLN A 40 15.28 -4.77 8.93
CA GLN A 40 15.37 -4.60 7.48
C GLN A 40 14.47 -5.59 6.73
N VAL A 41 13.26 -5.79 7.28
CA VAL A 41 12.20 -6.60 6.66
C VAL A 41 11.06 -5.66 6.30
N ALA A 42 10.62 -5.74 5.06
CA ALA A 42 9.60 -4.89 4.48
C ALA A 42 8.49 -5.72 3.86
N GLY A 43 7.27 -5.21 3.93
CA GLY A 43 6.10 -5.77 3.27
C GLY A 43 5.43 -4.74 2.39
N MET A 44 4.81 -5.20 1.31
CA MET A 44 3.90 -4.41 0.49
C MET A 44 2.64 -5.20 0.17
N VAL A 45 1.48 -4.55 0.31
CA VAL A 45 0.17 -5.05 -0.12
C VAL A 45 -0.45 -4.08 -1.13
N HIS A 46 -1.08 -4.61 -2.17
CA HIS A 46 -1.81 -3.83 -3.17
C HIS A 46 -3.31 -4.10 -3.03
N ILE A 47 -4.04 -3.17 -2.43
CA ILE A 47 -5.48 -3.30 -2.19
C ILE A 47 -6.30 -2.59 -3.27
N MET A 48 -7.49 -3.11 -3.53
CA MET A 48 -8.44 -2.55 -4.50
C MET A 48 -9.60 -1.81 -3.84
N LEU A 49 -10.00 -2.24 -2.64
CA LEU A 49 -11.24 -1.82 -1.99
C LEU A 49 -11.01 -1.46 -0.51
N PRO A 50 -11.88 -0.64 0.09
CA PRO A 50 -11.61 -0.09 1.41
C PRO A 50 -11.84 -1.10 2.55
N GLN A 51 -12.88 -1.92 2.46
CA GLN A 51 -13.28 -2.79 3.57
C GLN A 51 -13.92 -4.08 3.05
N ASN A 52 -13.62 -5.21 3.70
CA ASN A 52 -14.21 -6.49 3.36
C ASN A 52 -15.65 -6.61 3.90
N PRO A 53 -16.68 -6.82 3.05
CA PRO A 53 -18.05 -7.01 3.53
C PRO A 53 -18.26 -8.34 4.25
N ASN A 54 -17.38 -9.32 4.05
CA ASN A 54 -17.42 -10.61 4.72
C ASN A 54 -16.05 -10.97 5.32
N PRO A 55 -15.76 -10.57 6.58
CA PRO A 55 -14.48 -10.81 7.22
C PRO A 55 -14.06 -12.30 7.29
N SER A 56 -15.00 -13.22 7.20
CA SER A 56 -14.75 -14.66 7.22
C SER A 56 -14.19 -15.23 5.91
N ASP A 57 -14.28 -14.47 4.80
CA ASP A 57 -13.74 -14.90 3.51
C ASP A 57 -12.23 -14.61 3.41
N THR A 58 -11.43 -15.65 3.64
CA THR A 58 -9.98 -15.59 3.59
C THR A 58 -9.41 -15.66 2.18
N LYS A 59 -10.22 -15.88 1.13
CA LYS A 59 -9.74 -15.95 -0.25
C LYS A 59 -9.41 -14.58 -0.85
N VAL A 60 -9.88 -13.51 -0.22
CA VAL A 60 -9.81 -12.13 -0.73
C VAL A 60 -9.11 -11.16 0.23
N LEU A 61 -8.29 -11.69 1.16
CA LEU A 61 -7.64 -10.90 2.21
C LEU A 61 -6.92 -9.67 1.65
N PHE A 62 -6.14 -9.82 0.60
CA PHE A 62 -5.32 -8.74 0.05
C PHE A 62 -6.08 -7.77 -0.87
N LYS A 63 -7.37 -8.04 -1.14
CA LYS A 63 -8.21 -7.14 -1.91
C LYS A 63 -8.62 -5.90 -1.11
N TYR A 64 -8.69 -6.00 0.21
CA TYR A 64 -9.23 -4.98 1.11
C TYR A 64 -8.18 -4.41 2.08
N ALA A 65 -8.33 -3.13 2.46
CA ALA A 65 -7.38 -2.47 3.35
C ALA A 65 -7.33 -3.10 4.75
N ASP A 66 -8.50 -3.37 5.35
CA ASP A 66 -8.64 -3.95 6.68
C ASP A 66 -8.00 -5.34 6.79
N THR A 67 -8.33 -6.25 5.88
CA THR A 67 -7.80 -7.61 5.92
C THR A 67 -6.37 -7.70 5.41
N GLY A 68 -6.03 -6.95 4.36
CA GLY A 68 -4.73 -7.05 3.70
C GLY A 68 -3.60 -6.50 4.55
N ILE A 69 -3.82 -5.34 5.20
CA ILE A 69 -2.84 -4.74 6.11
C ILE A 69 -2.69 -5.60 7.36
N ALA A 70 -3.80 -6.08 7.94
CA ALA A 70 -3.76 -6.92 9.12
C ALA A 70 -2.95 -8.21 8.90
N GLU A 71 -3.19 -8.89 7.77
CA GLU A 71 -2.45 -10.10 7.40
C GLU A 71 -0.97 -9.80 7.11
N MET A 72 -0.66 -8.69 6.43
CA MET A 72 0.73 -8.28 6.19
C MET A 72 1.50 -8.03 7.50
N VAL A 73 0.90 -7.31 8.44
CA VAL A 73 1.50 -7.07 9.76
C VAL A 73 1.73 -8.38 10.51
N ARG A 74 0.74 -9.29 10.48
CA ARG A 74 0.87 -10.63 11.08
C ARG A 74 2.04 -11.42 10.49
N GLN A 75 2.31 -11.28 9.18
CA GLN A 75 3.45 -11.93 8.54
C GLN A 75 4.78 -11.24 8.87
N LEU A 76 4.83 -9.91 8.95
CA LEU A 76 6.00 -9.18 9.42
C LEU A 76 6.40 -9.60 10.85
N GLU A 77 5.42 -9.73 11.75
CA GLU A 77 5.65 -10.20 13.12
C GLU A 77 6.15 -11.65 13.17
N LYS A 78 5.63 -12.53 12.31
CA LYS A 78 6.16 -13.89 12.15
C LYS A 78 7.62 -13.91 11.67
N ASN A 79 8.05 -12.87 10.95
CA ASN A 79 9.45 -12.67 10.55
C ASN A 79 10.28 -11.91 11.61
N GLY A 80 9.78 -11.80 12.85
CA GLY A 80 10.52 -11.21 13.97
C GLY A 80 10.51 -9.68 14.03
N CYS A 81 9.68 -9.02 13.21
CA CYS A 81 9.47 -7.57 13.30
C CYS A 81 8.66 -7.22 14.54
N LEU A 82 8.94 -6.06 15.14
CA LEU A 82 8.18 -5.56 16.28
C LEU A 82 7.25 -4.44 15.82
N ARG A 83 5.95 -4.56 16.11
CA ARG A 83 4.93 -3.59 15.68
C ARG A 83 5.26 -2.15 16.05
N MET A 84 5.80 -1.92 17.26
CA MET A 84 6.22 -0.60 17.72
C MET A 84 7.34 0.06 16.88
N ARG A 85 8.09 -0.74 16.12
CA ARG A 85 9.16 -0.30 15.22
C ARG A 85 8.68 -0.14 13.78
N MET A 86 7.49 -0.66 13.47
CA MET A 86 6.94 -0.61 12.12
C MET A 86 6.58 0.82 11.75
N THR A 87 6.95 1.19 10.53
CA THR A 87 6.57 2.46 9.92
C THR A 87 5.98 2.20 8.54
N ALA A 88 5.02 3.02 8.14
CA ALA A 88 4.32 2.86 6.88
C ALA A 88 4.58 4.02 5.91
N LYS A 89 4.52 3.71 4.61
CA LYS A 89 4.40 4.67 3.51
C LYS A 89 3.37 4.16 2.51
N ILE A 90 2.60 5.05 1.91
CA ILE A 90 1.52 4.65 0.99
C ILE A 90 1.56 5.47 -0.30
N ALA A 91 1.10 4.87 -1.40
CA ALA A 91 0.90 5.58 -2.65
C ALA A 91 -0.29 5.04 -3.44
N GLY A 92 -0.88 5.85 -4.32
CA GLY A 92 -2.01 5.46 -5.16
C GLY A 92 -3.28 6.27 -4.86
N GLY A 93 -4.45 5.65 -4.91
CA GLY A 93 -5.71 6.32 -4.60
C GLY A 93 -6.07 7.45 -5.57
N ALA A 94 -5.58 7.39 -6.81
CA ALA A 94 -5.85 8.39 -7.83
C ALA A 94 -7.32 8.39 -8.29
N LYS A 95 -7.80 9.57 -8.65
CA LYS A 95 -9.07 9.80 -9.35
C LYS A 95 -8.77 9.98 -10.84
N MET A 96 -8.73 8.88 -11.59
CA MET A 96 -8.36 8.90 -13.00
C MET A 96 -9.49 9.36 -13.94
N PHE A 97 -10.75 9.32 -13.47
CA PHE A 97 -11.92 9.75 -14.24
C PHE A 97 -12.73 10.76 -13.43
N GLU A 98 -12.85 11.99 -13.95
CA GLU A 98 -13.93 12.90 -13.56
C GLU A 98 -15.09 12.65 -14.53
N VAL A 99 -16.10 11.91 -14.07
CA VAL A 99 -17.37 11.85 -14.81
C VAL A 99 -18.11 13.14 -14.46
N SER A 100 -18.22 14.04 -15.44
CA SER A 100 -18.68 15.43 -15.27
C SER A 100 -20.14 15.61 -14.83
N ASP A 101 -20.93 14.55 -14.65
CA ASP A 101 -22.38 14.68 -14.47
C ASP A 101 -22.97 14.00 -13.23
N ASP A 102 -22.17 13.56 -12.27
CA ASP A 102 -22.75 12.86 -11.12
C ASP A 102 -22.04 13.17 -9.80
N LYS A 103 -22.46 14.28 -9.19
CA LYS A 103 -22.13 14.68 -7.80
C LYS A 103 -22.52 13.61 -6.76
N ASN A 104 -23.18 12.53 -7.19
CA ASN A 104 -23.65 11.42 -6.36
C ASN A 104 -23.08 10.04 -6.75
N SER A 105 -22.15 9.95 -7.71
CA SER A 105 -21.62 8.64 -8.15
C SER A 105 -20.59 8.08 -7.15
N THR A 106 -21.00 7.03 -6.43
CA THR A 106 -20.21 6.24 -5.47
C THR A 106 -18.92 5.64 -6.06
N ILE A 107 -18.80 5.60 -7.39
CA ILE A 107 -17.69 5.05 -8.18
C ILE A 107 -16.57 6.08 -8.35
N GLY A 108 -16.89 7.37 -8.48
CA GLY A 108 -15.91 8.45 -8.71
C GLY A 108 -14.98 8.71 -7.52
N ASN A 109 -15.24 8.09 -6.36
CA ASN A 109 -14.51 8.35 -5.13
C ASN A 109 -13.86 7.11 -4.47
N ILE A 110 -13.68 6.02 -5.23
CA ILE A 110 -13.10 4.79 -4.66
C ILE A 110 -11.64 4.99 -4.20
N GLY A 111 -10.87 5.82 -4.89
CA GLY A 111 -9.49 6.14 -4.53
C GLY A 111 -9.37 6.83 -3.16
N GLU A 112 -10.17 7.86 -2.90
CA GLU A 112 -10.19 8.54 -1.59
C GLU A 112 -10.64 7.59 -0.49
N ARG A 113 -11.70 6.81 -0.73
CA ARG A 113 -12.21 5.81 0.23
C ARG A 113 -11.14 4.78 0.59
N ASN A 114 -10.38 4.31 -0.39
CA ASN A 114 -9.26 3.40 -0.16
C ASN A 114 -8.19 4.05 0.73
N VAL A 115 -7.80 5.29 0.44
CA VAL A 115 -6.80 6.03 1.24
C VAL A 115 -7.28 6.25 2.67
N ILE A 116 -8.54 6.66 2.86
CA ILE A 116 -9.15 6.85 4.19
C ILE A 116 -9.14 5.53 4.97
N ALA A 117 -9.56 4.43 4.36
CA ALA A 117 -9.59 3.12 5.00
C ALA A 117 -8.18 2.65 5.39
N VAL A 118 -7.20 2.79 4.49
CA VAL A 118 -5.79 2.47 4.78
C VAL A 118 -5.27 3.26 5.98
N LYS A 119 -5.48 4.59 6.00
CA LYS A 119 -5.04 5.45 7.11
C LYS A 119 -5.69 5.03 8.43
N LYS A 120 -6.99 4.75 8.40
CA LYS A 120 -7.73 4.26 9.57
C LYS A 120 -7.16 2.95 10.10
N VAL A 121 -6.94 1.97 9.23
CA VAL A 121 -6.39 0.65 9.63
C VAL A 121 -4.98 0.79 10.21
N LEU A 122 -4.12 1.61 9.61
CA LEU A 122 -2.78 1.88 10.15
C LEU A 122 -2.85 2.55 11.54
N GLN A 123 -3.76 3.51 11.72
CA GLN A 123 -3.98 4.18 13.01
C GLN A 123 -4.49 3.20 14.07
N ASP A 124 -5.50 2.39 13.75
CA ASP A 124 -6.09 1.40 14.66
C ASP A 124 -5.03 0.35 15.08
N MET A 125 -4.09 0.02 14.19
CA MET A 125 -2.96 -0.87 14.47
C MET A 125 -1.75 -0.19 15.12
N LYS A 126 -1.82 1.13 15.37
CA LYS A 126 -0.74 1.97 15.93
C LYS A 126 0.55 1.96 15.10
N ILE A 127 0.43 1.86 13.79
CA ILE A 127 1.55 1.93 12.84
C ILE A 127 1.62 3.34 12.28
N ARG A 128 2.76 4.00 12.49
CA ARG A 128 2.94 5.41 12.09
C ARG A 128 3.13 5.53 10.57
N LEU A 129 2.26 6.30 9.93
CA LEU A 129 2.41 6.72 8.54
C LEU A 129 3.44 7.86 8.45
N ILE A 130 4.55 7.61 7.76
CA ILE A 130 5.68 8.56 7.68
C ILE A 130 5.58 9.46 6.45
N ALA A 131 5.07 8.92 5.34
CA ALA A 131 4.93 9.65 4.09
C ALA A 131 3.81 9.05 3.23
N GLU A 132 3.24 9.86 2.36
CA GLU A 132 2.27 9.41 1.37
C GLU A 132 2.40 10.13 0.02
N ASP A 133 2.07 9.42 -1.06
CA ASP A 133 1.77 10.00 -2.37
C ASP A 133 0.43 9.45 -2.88
N THR A 134 -0.65 10.04 -2.38
CA THR A 134 -2.02 9.58 -2.63
C THR A 134 -2.86 10.60 -3.43
N GLY A 135 -4.02 10.17 -3.95
CA GLY A 135 -4.93 11.05 -4.67
C GLY A 135 -4.42 11.44 -6.05
N LEU A 136 -4.72 12.68 -6.46
CA LEU A 136 -4.39 13.25 -7.78
C LEU A 136 -5.09 12.49 -8.92
N ASN A 137 -4.67 12.74 -10.16
CA ASN A 137 -5.34 12.29 -11.38
C ASN A 137 -4.45 11.43 -12.29
N TYR A 138 -3.44 10.74 -11.75
CA TYR A 138 -2.52 9.90 -12.52
C TYR A 138 -2.13 8.62 -11.79
N GLY A 139 -1.77 7.59 -12.57
CA GLY A 139 -1.30 6.31 -12.07
C GLY A 139 0.17 6.34 -11.60
N ARG A 140 0.51 5.48 -10.64
CA ARG A 140 1.86 5.40 -10.05
C ARG A 140 2.42 3.98 -10.13
N THR A 141 3.73 3.87 -10.27
CA THR A 141 4.48 2.63 -10.01
C THR A 141 5.40 2.90 -8.83
N ILE A 142 5.44 1.99 -7.86
CA ILE A 142 6.24 2.18 -6.66
C ILE A 142 7.24 1.05 -6.43
N PHE A 143 8.39 1.40 -5.86
CA PHE A 143 9.43 0.49 -5.44
C PHE A 143 9.81 0.83 -4.01
N PHE A 144 9.77 -0.15 -3.11
CA PHE A 144 10.03 0.03 -1.69
C PHE A 144 11.22 -0.81 -1.25
N ASP A 145 12.25 -0.11 -0.78
CA ASP A 145 13.54 -0.69 -0.44
C ASP A 145 13.57 -1.15 1.02
N SER A 146 13.86 -2.45 1.24
CA SER A 146 13.88 -3.04 2.59
C SER A 146 15.11 -2.66 3.42
N SER A 147 16.17 -2.13 2.81
CA SER A 147 17.41 -1.76 3.50
C SER A 147 17.30 -0.41 4.20
N ASN A 148 16.58 0.56 3.63
CA ASN A 148 16.50 1.95 4.12
C ASN A 148 15.05 2.47 4.29
N GLY A 149 14.05 1.79 3.72
CA GLY A 149 12.65 2.19 3.74
C GLY A 149 12.32 3.35 2.82
N GLU A 150 13.11 3.60 1.77
CA GLU A 150 12.80 4.57 0.72
C GLU A 150 11.69 4.04 -0.19
N LEU A 151 10.71 4.90 -0.50
CA LEU A 151 9.65 4.60 -1.45
C LEU A 151 9.87 5.45 -2.71
N LEU A 152 10.39 4.83 -3.76
CA LEU A 152 10.51 5.44 -5.07
C LEU A 152 9.14 5.39 -5.76
N VAL A 153 8.56 6.55 -6.03
CA VAL A 153 7.33 6.71 -6.80
C VAL A 153 7.67 7.19 -8.20
N LYS A 154 7.25 6.43 -9.20
CA LYS A 154 7.36 6.78 -10.62
C LYS A 154 5.99 7.12 -11.17
N SER A 155 5.89 8.25 -11.86
CA SER A 155 4.72 8.68 -12.61
C SER A 155 5.15 9.13 -14.00
N PHE A 156 4.42 8.71 -15.03
CA PHE A 156 4.64 9.24 -16.37
C PHE A 156 4.39 10.74 -16.45
N ALA A 157 3.38 11.24 -15.71
CA ALA A 157 2.94 12.63 -15.76
C ALA A 157 3.76 13.59 -14.87
N LYS A 158 4.38 13.08 -13.79
CA LYS A 158 5.06 13.92 -12.78
C LYS A 158 6.54 13.55 -12.55
N GLY A 159 7.06 12.54 -13.25
CA GLY A 159 8.42 12.06 -13.07
C GLY A 159 8.59 11.18 -11.83
N ASN A 160 9.83 11.08 -11.37
CA ASN A 160 10.21 10.21 -10.25
C ASN A 160 10.44 11.05 -8.98
N LYS A 161 10.02 10.53 -7.84
CA LYS A 161 10.36 11.09 -6.53
C LYS A 161 10.55 9.99 -5.49
N VAL A 162 11.33 10.28 -4.46
CA VAL A 162 11.51 9.39 -3.31
C VAL A 162 10.86 10.05 -2.10
N ILE A 163 10.02 9.29 -1.40
CA ILE A 163 9.37 9.68 -0.15
C ILE A 163 9.66 8.69 0.95
#